data_AF-A0A2V7VGB6-F1
#
_entry.id   AF-A0A2V7VGB6-F1
#
_cell.length_a   1.000
_cell.length_b   1.000
_cell.length_c   1.000
_cell.angle_alpha   90.00
_cell.angle_beta   90.00
_cell.angle_gamma   90.00
#
_symmetry.space_group_name_H-M   'P 1'
#
loop_
_entity.id
_entity.type
_entity.pdbx_description
1 polymer ?
#
loop_
_entity_poly.entity_id
_entity_poly.type
_entity_poly.pdbx_seq_one_letter_code
_entity_poly.pdbx_strand_id
1 'polypeptide(L)' 'ERLDRAILAYHLNHGAVPHTLEDLVSEGLVDRSYLKDPWERPFHYALTESGYLLSGVDDTGRTTPPVIERVLPPEKP' A
#
# COMPACT_ATOMS: atom_id res chain seq x y z
N GLU A 1 3.71 8.08 -1.40
CA GLU A 1 3.05 8.52 -2.66
C GLU A 1 3.11 7.51 -3.81
N ARG A 2 4.25 6.90 -4.16
CA ARG A 2 4.29 5.93 -5.28
C ARG A 2 3.47 4.65 -5.01
N LEU A 3 3.61 4.07 -3.81
CA LEU A 3 2.82 2.90 -3.41
C LEU A 3 1.32 3.20 -3.34
N ASP A 4 0.90 4.32 -2.74
CA ASP A 4 -0.51 4.76 -2.73
C ASP A 4 -1.11 4.83 -4.15
N ARG A 5 -0.38 5.41 -5.12
CA ARG A 5 -0.82 5.42 -6.52
C ARG A 5 -0.93 4.04 -7.15
N ALA A 6 -0.01 3.13 -6.84
CA ALA A 6 -0.05 1.76 -7.33
C ALA A 6 -1.23 0.97 -6.73
N ILE A 7 -1.50 1.15 -5.43
CA ILE A 7 -2.68 0.58 -4.74
C ILE A 7 -3.96 1.06 -5.40
N LEU A 8 -4.06 2.37 -5.71
CA LEU A 8 -5.21 2.93 -6.41
C LEU A 8 -5.33 2.40 -7.84
N ALA A 9 -4.24 2.25 -8.57
CA ALA A 9 -4.26 1.67 -9.91
C ALA A 9 -4.73 0.21 -9.90
N TYR A 10 -4.26 -0.59 -8.93
CA TYR A 10 -4.72 -1.96 -8.72
C TYR A 10 -6.23 -1.99 -8.44
N HIS A 11 -6.71 -1.13 -7.53
CA HIS A 11 -8.13 -1.02 -7.23
C HIS A 11 -8.97 -0.65 -8.46
N LEU A 12 -8.50 0.26 -9.31
CA LEU A 12 -9.20 0.61 -10.55
C LEU A 12 -9.25 -0.53 -11.57
N ASN A 13 -8.26 -1.42 -11.58
CA ASN A 13 -8.20 -2.55 -12.51
C ASN A 13 -8.98 -3.78 -12.03
N HIS A 14 -8.96 -4.06 -10.72
CA HIS A 14 -9.51 -5.28 -10.14
C HIS A 14 -10.82 -5.07 -9.37
N GLY A 15 -11.23 -3.82 -9.12
CA GLY A 15 -12.33 -3.47 -8.21
C GLY A 15 -11.96 -3.59 -6.73
N ALA A 16 -11.02 -4.46 -6.37
CA ALA A 16 -10.52 -4.62 -5.01
C ALA A 16 -9.13 -4.00 -4.82
N VAL A 17 -8.82 -3.58 -3.60
CA VAL A 17 -7.42 -3.29 -3.20
C VAL A 17 -6.59 -4.56 -3.15
N PRO A 18 -5.25 -4.46 -3.33
CA PRO A 18 -4.36 -5.61 -3.18
C PRO A 18 -4.42 -6.14 -1.74
N HIS A 19 -4.23 -7.45 -1.57
CA HIS A 19 -4.14 -8.05 -0.23
C HIS A 19 -2.77 -7.78 0.40
N THR A 20 -1.74 -7.70 -0.44
CA THR A 20 -0.35 -7.46 -0.05
C THR A 20 0.33 -6.49 -1.01
N LEU A 21 1.40 -5.82 -0.57
CA LEU A 21 2.17 -4.96 -1.48
C LEU A 21 2.87 -5.77 -2.59
N GLU A 22 3.12 -7.05 -2.37
CA GLU A 22 3.66 -8.00 -3.34
C GLU A 22 2.71 -8.22 -4.54
N ASP A 23 1.40 -8.06 -4.36
CA ASP A 23 0.43 -8.15 -5.47
C ASP A 23 0.70 -7.06 -6.51
N LEU A 24 1.09 -5.86 -6.05
CA LEU A 24 1.46 -4.75 -6.93
C LEU A 24 2.71 -5.04 -7.77
N VAL A 25 3.63 -5.84 -7.24
CA VAL A 25 4.82 -6.28 -7.98
C VAL A 25 4.45 -7.36 -8.99
N SER A 26 3.58 -8.28 -8.60
CA SER A 26 3.10 -9.38 -9.46
C SER A 26 2.33 -8.85 -10.68
N GLU A 27 1.55 -7.78 -10.51
CA GLU A 27 0.86 -7.04 -11.58
C GLU A 27 1.78 -6.08 -12.36
N GLY A 28 3.06 -5.95 -11.98
CA GLY A 28 4.01 -5.06 -12.64
C GLY A 28 3.73 -3.57 -12.45
N LEU A 29 2.91 -3.20 -11.45
CA LEU A 29 2.61 -1.79 -11.12
C LEU A 29 3.79 -1.09 -10.45
N VAL A 30 4.62 -1.83 -9.71
CA VAL A 30 5.86 -1.34 -9.08
C VAL A 30 6.95 -2.41 -9.07
N ASP A 31 8.21 -2.01 -9.09
CA ASP A 31 9.32 -2.93 -8.80
C ASP A 31 9.39 -3.27 -7.31
N ARG A 32 9.94 -4.46 -7.00
CA ARG A 32 10.13 -4.91 -5.61
C ARG A 32 10.95 -3.95 -4.75
N SER A 33 11.87 -3.20 -5.35
CA SER A 33 12.66 -2.17 -4.65
C SER A 33 11.80 -1.04 -4.09
N TYR A 34 10.60 -0.80 -4.64
CA TYR A 34 9.67 0.21 -4.15
C TYR A 34 8.83 -0.25 -2.95
N LEU A 35 8.89 -1.54 -2.59
CA LEU A 35 8.24 -2.04 -1.38
C LEU A 35 9.02 -1.70 -0.11
N LYS A 36 10.21 -1.11 -0.26
CA LYS A 36 11.10 -0.73 0.81
C LYS A 36 11.39 0.76 0.77
N ASP A 37 11.71 1.31 1.93
CA ASP A 37 12.24 2.66 2.07
C ASP A 37 13.75 2.72 1.70
N PRO A 38 14.37 3.92 1.67
CA PRO A 38 15.79 4.07 1.37
C PRO A 38 16.76 3.36 2.34
N TRP A 39 16.28 2.94 3.51
CA TRP A 39 17.03 2.15 4.50
C TRP A 39 16.71 0.66 4.42
N GLU A 40 16.13 0.21 3.29
CA GLU A 40 15.71 -1.16 3.02
C GLU A 40 14.63 -1.72 3.95
N ARG A 41 13.92 -0.85 4.69
CA ARG A 41 12.84 -1.28 5.59
C ARG A 41 11.54 -1.44 4.81
N PRO A 42 10.76 -2.50 5.06
CA PRO A 42 9.49 -2.70 4.38
C PRO A 42 8.48 -1.64 4.80
N PHE A 43 7.63 -1.19 3.88
CA PHE A 43 6.46 -0.41 4.26
C PHE A 43 5.45 -1.29 4.99
N HIS A 44 4.83 -0.74 6.03
CA HIS A 44 3.69 -1.36 6.68
C HIS A 44 2.43 -1.05 5.88
N TYR A 45 1.75 -2.11 5.46
CA TYR A 45 0.47 -2.05 4.76
C TYR A 45 -0.56 -2.86 5.54
N ALA A 46 -1.72 -2.26 5.79
CA ALA A 46 -2.82 -2.91 6.48
C ALA A 46 -4.15 -2.53 5.82
N LEU A 47 -4.99 -3.52 5.58
CA LEU A 47 -6.37 -3.30 5.16
C LEU A 47 -7.21 -2.84 6.35
N THR A 48 -8.15 -1.94 6.11
CA THR A 48 -9.15 -1.48 7.08
C THR A 48 -10.54 -1.77 6.55
N GLU A 49 -11.57 -1.63 7.40
CA GLU A 49 -12.98 -1.86 6.98
C GLU A 49 -13.43 -0.97 5.82
N SER A 50 -12.78 0.19 5.66
CA SER A 50 -13.16 1.21 4.67
C SER A 50 -12.05 1.54 3.68
N GLY A 51 -10.94 0.79 3.66
CA GLY A 51 -9.83 1.03 2.74
C GLY A 51 -8.52 0.44 3.23
N TYR A 52 -7.48 1.27 3.36
CA TYR A 52 -6.15 0.80 3.75
C TYR A 52 -5.30 1.87 4.44
N LEU A 53 -4.31 1.38 5.18
CA LEU A 53 -3.26 2.15 5.83
C LEU A 53 -1.91 1.78 5.22
N LEU A 54 -1.09 2.79 4.96
CA LEU A 54 0.28 2.66 4.48
C LEU A 54 1.20 3.55 5.31
N SER A 55 2.22 2.98 5.94
CA SER A 55 3.18 3.72 6.75
C SER A 55 4.61 3.20 6.58
N GLY A 56 5.59 4.09 6.79
CA GLY A 56 6.98 3.65 6.97
C GLY A 56 7.15 2.96 8.32
N VAL A 57 8.24 2.21 8.49
CA VAL A 57 8.60 1.61 9.78
C VAL A 57 9.99 2.07 10.23
N ASP A 58 10.19 2.21 11.53
CA ASP A 58 11.50 2.46 12.12
C ASP A 58 12.33 1.17 12.28
N ASP A 59 13.56 1.32 12.80
CA ASP A 59 14.46 0.19 13.10
C ASP A 59 13.89 -0.81 14.12
N THR A 60 12.84 -0.42 14.84
CA THR A 60 12.16 -1.25 15.84
C THR A 60 10.89 -1.91 15.29
N GLY A 61 10.58 -1.70 14.00
CA GLY A 61 9.38 -2.20 13.34
C GLY A 61 8.12 -1.42 13.68
N ARG A 62 8.23 -0.26 14.32
CA ARG A 62 7.07 0.58 14.66
C ARG A 62 6.75 1.49 13.49
N THR A 63 5.46 1.69 13.24
CA THR A 63 4.97 2.57 12.19
C THR A 63 5.39 4.01 12.48
N THR A 64 6.06 4.66 11.53
CA THR A 64 6.47 6.06 11.61
C THR A 64 5.58 6.94 10.76
N PRO A 65 5.21 8.14 11.23
CA PRO A 65 4.65 9.18 10.38
C PRO A 65 5.61 9.56 9.23
N PRO A 66 5.09 10.00 8.07
CA PRO A 66 3.67 10.15 7.75
C PRO A 66 3.00 8.82 7.42
N VAL A 67 1.78 8.65 7.95
CA VAL A 67 0.90 7.52 7.67
C VAL A 67 -0.12 8.00 6.62
N ILE A 68 -0.23 7.26 5.52
CA ILE A 68 -1.31 7.43 4.55
C ILE A 68 -2.45 6.52 5.00
N GLU A 69 -3.52 7.12 5.49
CA GLU A 69 -4.79 6.44 5.69
C GLU A 69 -5.71 6.80 4.53
N ARG A 70 -6.09 5.80 3.74
CA ARG A 70 -6.96 5.97 2.58
C ARG A 70 -8.29 5.27 2.85
N VAL A 71 -9.34 6.08 2.90
CA VAL A 71 -10.72 5.60 2.83
C VAL A 71 -11.12 5.51 1.36
N LEU A 72 -11.60 4.35 0.94
CA LEU A 72 -12.14 4.11 -0.39
C LEU A 72 -13.66 4.26 -0.37
N PRO A 73 -14.25 4.87 -1.40
CA PRO A 73 -15.70 4.89 -1.53
C PRO A 73 -16.20 3.45 -1.65
N PRO A 74 -17.37 3.11 -1.07
CA PRO A 74 -17.97 1.81 -1.28
C PRO A 74 -18.14 1.57 -2.78
N GLU A 75 -17.69 0.41 -3.27
CA GLU A 75 -17.91 0.03 -4.66
C GLU A 75 -19.42 0.11 -4.95
N LYS A 76 -19.80 0.85 -5.99
CA LYS A 76 -21.21 0.97 -6.35
C LYS A 76 -21.71 -0.43 -6.76
N PRO A 77 -22.85 -0.88 -6.20
CA PRO A 77 -23.43 -2.18 -6.52
C PRO A 77 -23.94 -2.27 -7.96
#